data_AF-A0A2A4X0H5-F1
#
_entry.id   AF-A0A2A4X0H5-F1
#
_cell.length_a   1.000
_cell.length_b   1.000
_cell.length_c   1.000
_cell.angle_alpha   90.00
_cell.angle_beta   90.00
_cell.angle_gamma   90.00
#
_symmetry.space_group_name_H-M   'P 1'
#
loop_
_entity.id
_entity.type
_entity.pdbx_description
1 polymer ?
#
loop_
_entity_poly.entity_id
_entity_poly.type
_entity_poly.pdbx_seq_one_letter_code
_entity_poly.pdbx_strand_id
1 'polypeptide(L)'
;MTSEGYENVEEGMSVKALTKQYGTPYTIYSKGADVETYEYVERMRMGRRVVEQRRYYIVISGGKVIAKYMKISNPPPFEDMYSDSPYPDY
;
A
#
# COMPACT_ATOMS: atom_id res chain seq x y z
N MET A 1 7.89 0.17 -2.18
CA MET A 1 8.02 -0.99 -1.29
C MET A 1 7.44 -2.21 -2.00
N THR A 2 8.06 -3.38 -1.84
CA THR A 2 7.60 -4.68 -2.38
C THR A 2 7.04 -5.55 -1.25
N SER A 3 6.40 -6.68 -1.57
CA SER A 3 5.94 -7.64 -0.55
C SER A 3 7.05 -8.14 0.36
N GLU A 4 8.21 -8.50 -0.19
CA GLU A 4 9.37 -8.91 0.61
C GLU A 4 9.87 -7.78 1.51
N GLY A 5 9.92 -6.54 0.98
CA GLY A 5 10.27 -5.37 1.78
C GLY A 5 9.30 -5.15 2.95
N TYR A 6 8.00 -5.37 2.73
CA TYR A 6 7.00 -5.27 3.77
C TYR A 6 7.16 -6.33 4.88
N GLU A 7 7.52 -7.57 4.53
CA GLU A 7 7.79 -8.62 5.52
C GLU A 7 8.97 -8.23 6.44
N ASN A 8 9.99 -7.61 5.88
CA ASN A 8 11.18 -7.13 6.61
C ASN A 8 10.95 -5.87 7.47
N VAL A 9 9.76 -5.26 7.42
CA VAL A 9 9.41 -4.16 8.34
C VAL A 9 9.02 -4.75 9.69
N GLU A 10 9.80 -4.45 10.71
CA GLU A 10 9.54 -4.90 12.09
C GLU A 10 9.00 -3.75 12.95
N GLU A 11 8.21 -4.11 13.97
CA GLU A 11 7.82 -3.17 15.03
C GLU A 11 9.06 -2.66 15.76
N GLY A 12 9.06 -1.37 16.12
CA GLY A 12 10.21 -0.68 16.70
C GLY A 12 11.20 -0.11 15.67
N MET A 13 11.11 -0.48 14.38
CA MET A 13 11.90 0.14 13.32
C MET A 13 11.66 1.65 13.29
N SER A 14 12.73 2.46 13.23
CA SER A 14 12.59 3.92 13.14
C SER A 14 12.06 4.36 11.78
N VAL A 15 11.26 5.43 11.75
CA VAL A 15 10.78 6.06 10.50
C VAL A 15 11.94 6.44 9.57
N LYS A 16 13.04 6.90 10.15
CA LYS A 16 14.23 7.27 9.39
C LYS A 16 14.86 6.06 8.69
N ALA A 17 14.91 4.90 9.36
CA ALA A 17 15.39 3.67 8.74
C ALA A 17 14.42 3.18 7.65
N LEU A 18 13.12 3.19 7.95
CA LEU A 18 12.06 2.79 7.02
C LEU A 18 12.12 3.61 5.72
N THR A 19 12.14 4.93 5.82
CA THR A 19 12.17 5.83 4.65
C THR A 19 13.50 5.80 3.90
N LYS A 20 14.62 5.57 4.60
CA LYS A 20 15.93 5.37 3.97
C LYS A 20 15.96 4.08 3.14
N GLN A 21 15.31 3.02 3.59
CA GLN A 21 15.33 1.72 2.92
C GLN A 21 14.30 1.63 1.79
N TYR A 22 13.09 2.16 2.00
CA TYR A 22 11.96 1.96 1.09
C TYR A 22 11.51 3.22 0.34
N GLY A 23 12.18 4.34 0.58
CA GLY A 23 11.84 5.65 0.02
C GLY A 23 10.72 6.36 0.79
N THR A 24 10.28 7.48 0.25
CA THR A 24 9.14 8.22 0.80
C THR A 24 7.85 7.45 0.57
N PRO A 25 6.91 7.45 1.54
CA PRO A 25 5.60 6.83 1.35
C PRO A 25 4.82 7.55 0.24
N TYR A 26 3.89 6.81 -0.37
CA TYR A 26 2.95 7.35 -1.36
C TYR A 26 1.96 8.33 -0.71
N THR A 27 1.44 7.98 0.47
CA THR A 27 0.55 8.82 1.27
C THR A 27 0.94 8.74 2.74
N ILE A 28 0.78 9.83 3.48
CA ILE A 28 0.85 9.83 4.95
C ILE A 28 -0.53 10.23 5.48
N TYR A 29 -1.12 9.38 6.33
CA TYR A 29 -2.35 9.67 7.04
C TYR A 29 -2.05 9.99 8.50
N SER A 30 -2.40 11.18 8.98
CA SER A 30 -2.25 11.52 10.40
C SER A 30 -3.54 11.18 11.17
N LYS A 31 -3.42 10.41 12.24
CA LYS A 31 -4.51 10.06 13.17
C LYS A 31 -4.20 10.59 14.56
N GLY A 32 -4.36 11.90 14.75
CA GLY A 32 -4.02 12.57 16.01
C GLY A 32 -2.59 13.07 16.05
N ALA A 33 -2.14 13.54 17.23
CA ALA A 33 -0.88 14.27 17.38
C ALA A 33 0.37 13.41 17.14
N ASP A 34 0.34 12.14 17.55
CA ASP A 34 1.55 11.29 17.59
C ASP A 34 1.39 9.95 16.84
N VAL A 35 0.37 9.83 15.99
CA VAL A 35 0.15 8.61 15.20
C VAL A 35 0.01 8.96 13.72
N GLU A 36 0.89 8.38 12.91
CA GLU A 36 0.88 8.50 11.46
C GLU A 36 0.73 7.11 10.83
N THR A 37 0.19 7.04 9.62
CA THR A 37 0.14 5.80 8.84
C THR A 37 0.73 6.07 7.47
N TYR A 38 1.82 5.38 7.16
CA TYR A 38 2.54 5.52 5.91
C TYR A 38 2.02 4.47 4.93
N GLU A 39 1.52 4.92 3.79
CA GLU A 39 1.05 4.05 2.72
C GLU A 39 2.15 3.89 1.67
N TYR A 40 2.50 2.65 1.36
CA TYR A 40 3.30 2.31 0.19
C TYR A 40 2.45 1.50 -0.77
N VAL A 41 2.63 1.73 -2.07
CA VAL A 41 1.86 1.06 -3.10
C VAL A 41 2.78 0.26 -4.01
N GLU A 42 2.48 -1.02 -4.18
CA GLU A 42 3.06 -1.89 -5.20
C GLU A 42 2.01 -2.15 -6.27
N ARG A 43 2.39 -1.98 -7.54
CA ARG A 43 1.52 -2.20 -8.70
C ARG A 43 2.14 -3.26 -9.59
N MET A 44 1.48 -4.40 -9.71
CA MET A 44 1.86 -5.43 -10.67
C MET A 44 1.17 -5.17 -11.99
N ARG A 45 1.95 -5.15 -13.07
CA ARG A 45 1.48 -4.84 -14.43
C ARG A 45 1.66 -6.03 -15.35
N MET A 46 0.66 -6.29 -16.18
CA MET A 46 0.76 -7.16 -17.35
C MET A 46 0.63 -6.28 -18.59
N GLY A 47 1.75 -6.02 -19.26
CA GLY A 47 1.82 -5.01 -20.32
C GLY A 47 1.46 -3.62 -19.80
N ARG A 48 0.42 -2.99 -20.39
CA ARG A 48 -0.06 -1.66 -19.99
C ARG A 48 -1.10 -1.68 -18.86
N ARG A 49 -1.60 -2.86 -18.49
CA ARG A 49 -2.68 -3.02 -17.52
C ARG A 49 -2.13 -3.32 -16.13
N VAL A 50 -2.62 -2.62 -15.10
CA VAL A 50 -2.40 -3.01 -13.70
C VAL A 50 -3.34 -4.17 -13.41
N VAL A 51 -2.77 -5.31 -13.02
CA VAL A 51 -3.55 -6.53 -12.73
C VAL A 51 -3.76 -6.72 -11.23
N GLU A 52 -2.83 -6.21 -10.42
CA GLU A 52 -2.92 -6.26 -8.97
C GLU A 52 -2.27 -5.01 -8.39
N GLN A 53 -2.88 -4.47 -7.34
CA GLN A 53 -2.32 -3.40 -6.55
C GLN A 53 -2.34 -3.79 -5.07
N ARG A 54 -1.16 -3.80 -4.47
CA ARG A 54 -0.96 -4.01 -3.03
C ARG A 54 -0.69 -2.68 -2.35
N ARG A 55 -1.35 -2.44 -1.23
CA ARG A 55 -1.18 -1.25 -0.40
C ARG A 55 -0.69 -1.69 0.96
N TYR A 56 0.48 -1.22 1.34
CA TYR A 56 1.13 -1.50 2.62
C TYR A 56 0.95 -0.29 3.52
N TYR A 57 0.35 -0.50 4.68
CA TYR A 57 0.11 0.53 5.68
C TYR A 57 1.01 0.25 6.87
N ILE A 58 1.93 1.17 7.15
CA ILE A 58 2.83 1.11 8.29
C ILE A 58 2.39 2.16 9.29
N VAL A 59 1.94 1.72 10.47
CA VAL A 59 1.50 2.61 11.54
C VAL A 59 2.71 3.01 12.37
N ILE A 60 2.86 4.31 12.56
CA ILE A 60 3.99 4.92 13.23
C ILE A 60 3.48 5.69 14.44
N SER A 61 4.16 5.54 15.57
CA SER A 61 3.99 6.40 16.73
C SER A 61 5.32 6.69 17.39
N GLY A 62 5.51 7.93 17.85
CA GLY A 62 6.79 8.37 18.44
C GLY A 62 7.99 8.14 17.52
N GLY A 63 7.79 8.25 16.19
CA GLY A 63 8.83 8.04 15.18
C GLY A 63 9.27 6.58 14.98
N LYS A 64 8.51 5.61 15.51
CA LYS A 64 8.76 4.17 15.35
C LYS A 64 7.55 3.44 14.79
N VAL A 65 7.77 2.35 14.08
CA VAL A 65 6.72 1.43 13.64
C VAL A 65 6.10 0.76 14.86
N ILE A 66 4.77 0.79 14.95
CA ILE A 66 4.00 0.12 16.01
C ILE A 66 3.05 -0.95 15.48
N ALA A 67 2.73 -0.93 14.19
CA ALA A 67 1.94 -1.97 13.54
C ALA A 67 2.12 -1.89 12.01
N LYS A 68 1.76 -2.98 11.32
CA LYS A 68 1.68 -3.02 9.86
C LYS A 68 0.47 -3.82 9.40
N TYR A 69 -0.17 -3.39 8.32
CA TYR A 69 -1.23 -4.15 7.65
C TYR A 69 -1.19 -3.92 6.14
N MET A 70 -1.76 -4.86 5.38
CA MET A 70 -1.80 -4.81 3.92
C MET A 70 -3.24 -4.88 3.42
N LYS A 71 -3.52 -4.18 2.33
CA LYS A 71 -4.72 -4.39 1.51
C LYS A 71 -4.32 -4.77 0.10
N ILE A 72 -4.93 -5.82 -0.42
CA ILE A 72 -4.80 -6.23 -1.81
C ILE A 72 -6.07 -5.79 -2.53
N SER A 73 -5.89 -5.15 -3.68
CA SER A 73 -6.97 -4.75 -4.57
C SER A 73 -6.65 -5.25 -5.97
N ASN A 74 -7.59 -5.99 -6.56
CA ASN A 74 -7.57 -6.32 -7.97
C ASN A 74 -8.38 -5.24 -8.67
N PRO A 75 -7.74 -4.22 -9.26
CA PRO A 75 -8.49 -3.22 -10.01
C PRO A 75 -9.27 -3.96 -11.11
N PRO A 76 -10.56 -3.63 -11.30
CA PRO A 76 -11.34 -4.28 -12.34
C PRO A 76 -10.66 -4.10 -13.70
N PRO A 77 -10.85 -5.06 -14.63
CA PRO A 77 -10.60 -4.81 -16.04
C PRO A 77 -11.12 -3.42 -16.45
N PHE A 78 -10.35 -2.68 -17.24
CA PHE A 78 -10.81 -1.41 -17.78
C PHE A 78 -12.11 -1.58 -18.59
N GLU A 79 -12.34 -2.77 -19.17
CA GLU A 79 -13.56 -3.16 -19.87
C GLU A 79 -14.79 -3.23 -18.95
N ASP A 80 -14.65 -3.64 -17.68
CA ASP A 80 -15.76 -3.73 -16.73
C ASP A 80 -16.23 -2.37 -16.20
N MET A 81 -15.36 -1.35 -16.24
CA MET A 81 -15.69 0.00 -15.75
C MET A 81 -16.53 0.84 -16.73
N TYR A 82 -16.54 0.46 -18.02
CA TYR A 82 -17.26 1.15 -19.09
C TYR A 82 -18.29 0.25 -19.79
N SER A 83 -18.59 -0.91 -19.21
CA SER A 83 -19.71 -1.74 -19.62
C SER A 83 -21.02 -1.07 -19.18
N ASP A 84 -21.78 -0.51 -20.13
CA ASP A 84 -23.20 -0.13 -19.95
C ASP A 84 -24.12 -1.36 -19.76
N SER A 85 -23.56 -2.58 -19.72
CA SER A 85 -24.33 -3.80 -19.49
C SER A 85 -24.59 -4.00 -18.00
N PRO A 86 -25.86 -4.05 -17.55
CA PRO A 86 -26.20 -4.32 -16.15
C PRO A 86 -26.00 -5.79 -15.74
N TYR A 87 -25.49 -6.64 -16.64
CA TYR A 87 -25.25 -8.05 -16.39
C TYR A 87 -23.77 -8.38 -16.58
N PRO A 88 -23.10 -8.98 -15.57
CA PRO A 88 -21.75 -9.51 -15.74
C PRO A 88 -21.80 -10.76 -16.62
N ASP A 89 -21.03 -10.77 -17.71
CA ASP A 89 -20.79 -11.95 -18.53
C ASP A 89 -19.86 -12.90 -17.75
N TYR A 90 -20.44 -13.96 -17.18
CA TYR A 90 -19.71 -15.08 -16.56
C TYR A 90 -19.34 -16.14 -17.59
#